data_AF-A0A953RQU4-F1
#
_entry.id   AF-A0A953RQU4-F1
#
_cell.length_a   1.000
_cell.length_b   1.000
_cell.length_c   1.000
_cell.angle_alpha   90.00
_cell.angle_beta   90.00
_cell.angle_gamma   90.00
#
_symmetry.space_group_name_H-M   'P 1'
#
loop_
_entity.id
_entity.type
_entity.pdbx_description
1 polymer ?
#
loop_
_entity_poly.entity_id
_entity_poly.type
_entity_poly.pdbx_seq_one_letter_code
_entity_poly.pdbx_strand_id
1 'polypeptide(L)'
;MWKSTVPKGSKFGRGERRSLVATAVLAALLSLGLAAGTAFGQDEQAPAPPPQAGQQRDQQSGPGMGKHMGRRHMPTVDDQLKHLTKKLNLSDDQQAKLKPILEDQRKQMDAIRSDSSLSRQDRFGKMQELRQSSDTQIKSVLNDEQQKNFDKMREDQANRMKQWHNQGGDNAPPAAAPDSQPQ
;
A
#
# COMPACT_ATOMS: atom_id res chain seq x y z
N MET A 1 -27.88 -50.14 23.94
CA MET A 1 -28.31 -50.85 22.70
C MET A 1 -29.23 -49.85 22.00
N TRP A 2 -28.87 -49.23 20.87
CA TRP A 2 -28.03 -49.66 19.75
C TRP A 2 -26.60 -49.09 19.66
N LYS A 3 -25.89 -49.42 18.58
CA LYS A 3 -24.44 -49.21 18.31
C LYS A 3 -24.27 -48.60 16.92
N SER A 4 -23.26 -47.71 16.74
CA SER A 4 -22.66 -47.31 15.43
C SER A 4 -23.61 -46.61 14.42
N THR A 5 -23.16 -45.67 13.60
CA THR A 5 -22.00 -45.81 12.69
C THR A 5 -21.32 -44.47 12.40
N VAL A 6 -19.99 -44.46 12.51
CA VAL A 6 -19.13 -43.38 11.98
C VAL A 6 -18.57 -43.84 10.62
N PRO A 7 -18.79 -43.11 9.51
CA PRO A 7 -18.15 -43.43 8.24
C PRO A 7 -16.64 -43.13 8.31
N LYS A 8 -15.82 -44.15 8.03
CA LYS A 8 -14.37 -44.03 7.98
C LYS A 8 -13.93 -43.56 6.59
N GLY A 9 -13.14 -42.48 6.57
CA GLY A 9 -12.01 -42.31 5.64
C GLY A 9 -12.31 -42.06 4.15
N SER A 10 -11.76 -40.96 3.65
CA SER A 10 -11.28 -40.90 2.26
C SER A 10 -9.87 -40.31 2.27
N LYS A 11 -8.89 -41.19 2.09
CA LYS A 11 -7.48 -40.83 1.95
C LYS A 11 -7.23 -40.40 0.51
N PHE A 12 -7.22 -39.10 0.23
CA PHE A 12 -6.63 -38.58 -1.01
C PHE A 12 -5.24 -38.03 -0.71
N GLY A 13 -4.24 -38.87 -0.97
CA GLY A 13 -2.85 -38.44 -1.06
C GLY A 13 -2.35 -38.54 -2.50
N ARG A 14 -1.14 -37.99 -2.71
CA ARG A 14 -0.33 -38.03 -3.94
C ARG A 14 -0.71 -36.97 -4.99
N GLY A 15 0.22 -36.05 -5.22
CA GLY A 15 0.07 -34.96 -6.19
C GLY A 15 1.25 -33.98 -6.16
N GLU A 16 2.48 -34.47 -6.01
CA GLU A 16 3.66 -33.61 -6.21
C GLU A 16 3.64 -33.01 -7.62
N ARG A 17 3.81 -31.69 -7.71
CA ARG A 17 4.27 -31.03 -8.94
C ARG A 17 5.36 -30.03 -8.61
N ARG A 18 6.55 -30.57 -8.33
CA ARG A 18 7.80 -29.83 -8.45
C ARG A 18 8.02 -29.57 -9.94
N SER A 19 8.15 -28.30 -10.35
CA SER A 19 8.64 -27.98 -11.70
C SER A 19 9.39 -26.66 -11.67
N LEU A 20 10.67 -26.72 -12.07
CA LEU A 20 11.62 -25.62 -12.15
C LEU A 20 11.93 -25.36 -13.62
N VAL A 21 11.59 -24.18 -14.14
CA VAL A 21 12.19 -23.56 -15.35
C VAL A 21 11.92 -22.05 -15.21
N ALA A 22 12.85 -21.13 -14.95
CA ALA A 22 14.11 -20.78 -15.63
C ALA A 22 13.95 -20.24 -17.06
N THR A 23 13.82 -18.92 -17.23
CA THR A 23 14.33 -18.19 -18.42
C THR A 23 14.43 -16.69 -18.14
N ALA A 24 15.29 -15.99 -18.88
CA ALA A 24 15.77 -14.66 -18.52
C ALA A 24 16.00 -13.74 -19.73
N VAL A 25 16.14 -12.43 -19.47
CA VAL A 25 16.77 -11.38 -20.29
C VAL A 25 16.08 -10.97 -21.60
N LEU A 26 15.98 -9.64 -21.82
CA LEU A 26 16.46 -8.85 -22.99
C LEU A 26 15.93 -7.40 -22.86
N ALA A 27 16.81 -6.42 -22.66
CA ALA A 27 17.42 -5.53 -23.68
C ALA A 27 16.46 -4.39 -24.13
N ALA A 28 16.66 -3.16 -23.65
CA ALA A 28 17.60 -2.15 -24.16
C ALA A 28 17.07 -1.39 -25.39
N LEU A 29 16.89 -0.07 -25.26
CA LEU A 29 16.57 0.84 -26.37
C LEU A 29 17.56 2.01 -26.40
N LEU A 30 18.01 2.33 -27.62
CA LEU A 30 19.18 3.16 -27.89
C LEU A 30 18.90 4.65 -27.76
N SER A 31 19.89 5.38 -27.25
CA SER A 31 20.08 6.80 -27.55
C SER A 31 20.93 6.96 -28.82
N LEU A 32 20.49 7.82 -29.73
CA LEU A 32 21.30 8.27 -30.86
C LEU A 32 21.04 9.77 -31.07
N GLY A 33 22.11 10.55 -31.19
CA GLY A 33 22.06 11.96 -31.57
C GLY A 33 23.09 12.23 -32.68
N LEU A 34 22.82 13.20 -33.54
CA LEU A 34 23.76 13.75 -34.51
C LEU A 34 23.49 15.26 -34.70
N ALA A 35 24.47 16.02 -35.22
CA ALA A 35 24.55 17.48 -35.07
C ALA A 35 24.87 18.24 -36.38
N ALA A 36 24.84 19.59 -36.31
CA ALA A 36 25.17 20.60 -37.35
C ALA A 36 24.21 20.64 -38.59
N GLY A 37 23.99 21.72 -39.36
CA GLY A 37 24.53 23.10 -39.40
C GLY A 37 24.63 23.59 -40.87
N THR A 38 24.61 24.86 -41.29
CA THR A 38 24.40 26.20 -40.67
C THR A 38 24.16 27.25 -41.79
N ALA A 39 23.20 28.21 -41.69
CA ALA A 39 23.17 29.40 -42.58
C ALA A 39 22.26 30.57 -42.10
N PHE A 40 22.71 31.80 -42.39
CA PHE A 40 21.99 33.08 -42.31
C PHE A 40 20.85 33.13 -43.35
N GLY A 41 19.82 33.98 -43.28
CA GLY A 41 19.49 35.07 -42.35
C GLY A 41 18.78 36.20 -43.12
N GLN A 42 17.67 36.74 -42.60
CA GLN A 42 17.00 37.91 -43.19
C GLN A 42 16.23 38.66 -42.11
N ASP A 43 16.58 39.93 -41.91
CA ASP A 43 15.98 40.82 -40.91
C ASP A 43 14.56 41.26 -41.30
N GLU A 44 13.65 41.30 -40.34
CA GLU A 44 12.50 42.22 -40.39
C GLU A 44 12.15 42.70 -38.96
N GLN A 45 11.57 43.90 -38.86
CA GLN A 45 11.77 44.80 -37.71
C GLN A 45 10.98 44.48 -36.42
N ALA A 46 11.53 44.99 -35.31
CA ALA A 46 11.01 44.87 -33.95
C ALA A 46 9.69 45.64 -33.70
N PRO A 47 9.07 45.42 -32.54
CA PRO A 47 9.15 46.51 -31.54
C PRO A 47 9.80 46.07 -30.23
N ALA A 48 10.54 46.99 -29.60
CA ALA A 48 11.26 46.73 -28.35
C ALA A 48 10.30 46.61 -27.14
N PRO A 49 10.56 45.69 -26.19
CA PRO A 49 9.87 45.70 -24.91
C PRO A 49 10.32 46.89 -24.04
N PRO A 50 9.42 47.54 -23.30
CA PRO A 50 9.78 48.66 -22.42
C PRO A 50 10.61 48.17 -21.21
N PRO A 51 11.59 48.97 -20.73
CA PRO A 51 12.39 48.62 -19.56
C PRO A 51 11.57 48.80 -18.27
N GLN A 52 11.04 47.72 -17.72
CA GLN A 52 10.45 47.75 -16.38
C GLN A 52 11.55 47.66 -15.32
N ALA A 53 12.00 48.85 -14.90
CA ALA A 53 12.80 49.04 -13.71
C ALA A 53 12.11 48.48 -12.45
N GLY A 54 12.91 48.16 -11.43
CA GLY A 54 12.54 47.24 -10.36
C GLY A 54 11.27 47.57 -9.58
N GLN A 55 10.53 46.50 -9.25
CA GLN A 55 9.72 46.43 -8.03
C GLN A 55 10.12 45.16 -7.26
N GLN A 56 11.28 45.23 -6.60
CA GLN A 56 11.46 44.48 -5.36
C GLN A 56 10.44 45.03 -4.36
N ARG A 57 9.25 44.43 -4.31
CA ARG A 57 8.34 44.59 -3.17
C ARG A 57 8.65 43.46 -2.20
N ASP A 58 9.11 43.83 -1.02
CA ASP A 58 9.16 42.97 0.15
C ASP A 58 7.77 42.36 0.42
N GLN A 59 7.59 41.12 -0.01
CA GLN A 59 6.49 40.29 0.44
C GLN A 59 7.04 39.36 1.51
N GLN A 60 7.26 39.96 2.68
CA GLN A 60 7.38 39.35 3.99
C GLN A 60 6.19 38.39 4.19
N SER A 61 6.33 37.19 3.63
CA SER A 61 5.39 36.09 3.74
C SER A 61 6.00 35.14 4.75
N GLY A 62 5.40 35.05 5.94
CA GLY A 62 5.85 34.11 6.96
C GLY A 62 5.89 32.66 6.44
N PRO A 63 6.58 31.72 7.13
CA PRO A 63 6.78 30.36 6.66
C PRO A 63 5.45 29.69 6.28
N GLY A 64 5.21 29.65 4.96
CA GLY A 64 3.92 29.25 4.41
C GLY A 64 3.67 27.78 4.63
N MET A 65 2.78 27.45 5.57
CA MET A 65 2.26 26.10 5.79
C MET A 65 1.28 25.68 4.68
N GLY A 66 1.76 25.72 3.42
CA GLY A 66 1.00 25.35 2.24
C GLY A 66 1.89 24.58 1.27
N LYS A 67 1.37 23.44 0.75
CA LYS A 67 2.03 22.49 -0.17
C LYS A 67 3.00 21.46 0.43
N HIS A 68 2.70 20.95 1.63
CA HIS A 68 3.17 19.62 2.07
C HIS A 68 2.03 18.69 2.56
N MET A 69 0.83 18.83 1.99
CA MET A 69 -0.20 17.77 2.00
C MET A 69 0.27 16.61 1.11
N GLY A 70 1.34 15.92 1.53
CA GLY A 70 1.92 14.82 0.79
C GLY A 70 0.87 13.71 0.59
N ARG A 71 0.83 13.11 -0.62
CA ARG A 71 0.09 11.87 -0.87
C ARG A 71 0.36 10.92 0.30
N ARG A 72 -0.67 10.58 1.07
CA ARG A 72 -0.55 9.64 2.19
C ARG A 72 -0.25 8.26 1.60
N HIS A 73 1.04 7.96 1.44
CA HIS A 73 1.51 6.76 0.77
C HIS A 73 1.02 5.56 1.57
N MET A 74 0.22 4.69 0.93
CA MET A 74 -0.13 3.40 1.53
C MET A 74 1.17 2.62 1.74
N PRO A 75 1.44 2.05 2.93
CA PRO A 75 2.65 1.27 3.16
C PRO A 75 2.80 0.18 2.11
N THR A 76 3.98 0.11 1.47
CA THR A 76 4.25 -0.94 0.49
C THR A 76 4.30 -2.31 1.17
N VAL A 77 4.25 -3.39 0.39
CA VAL A 77 4.40 -4.75 0.94
C VAL A 77 5.73 -4.89 1.68
N ASP A 78 6.82 -4.33 1.13
CA ASP A 78 8.13 -4.38 1.77
C ASP A 78 8.19 -3.54 3.06
N ASP A 79 7.46 -2.43 3.17
CA ASP A 79 7.36 -1.65 4.41
C ASP A 79 6.56 -2.40 5.49
N GLN A 80 5.48 -3.08 5.10
CA GLN A 80 4.70 -3.92 5.99
C GLN A 80 5.52 -5.11 6.49
N LEU A 81 6.27 -5.76 5.60
CA LEU A 81 7.17 -6.85 5.93
C LEU A 81 8.27 -6.38 6.90
N LYS A 82 8.99 -5.30 6.58
CA LYS A 82 10.00 -4.69 7.48
C LYS A 82 9.44 -4.36 8.86
N HIS A 83 8.22 -3.82 8.93
CA HIS A 83 7.57 -3.53 10.21
C HIS A 83 7.26 -4.80 11.01
N LEU A 84 6.74 -5.85 10.36
CA LEU A 84 6.52 -7.15 11.01
C LEU A 84 7.84 -7.81 11.44
N THR A 85 8.88 -7.79 10.61
CA THR A 85 10.23 -8.28 10.94
C THR A 85 10.76 -7.60 12.19
N LYS A 86 10.68 -6.26 12.26
CA LYS A 86 11.14 -5.50 13.43
C LYS A 86 10.31 -5.76 14.69
N LYS A 87 9.02 -6.05 14.56
CA LYS A 87 8.11 -6.25 15.70
C LYS A 87 8.11 -7.67 16.26
N LEU A 88 8.31 -8.67 15.40
CA LEU A 88 8.21 -10.10 15.72
C LEU A 88 9.55 -10.83 15.64
N ASN A 89 10.64 -10.13 15.29
CA ASN A 89 11.97 -10.69 15.08
C ASN A 89 11.94 -11.90 14.12
N LEU A 90 11.37 -11.68 12.93
CA LEU A 90 11.14 -12.74 11.94
C LEU A 90 12.45 -13.25 11.34
N SER A 91 12.59 -14.57 11.19
CA SER A 91 13.69 -15.15 10.40
C SER A 91 13.50 -14.93 8.90
N ASP A 92 14.57 -15.10 8.11
CA ASP A 92 14.51 -14.95 6.65
C ASP A 92 13.51 -15.93 6.00
N ASP A 93 13.44 -17.16 6.51
CA ASP A 93 12.44 -18.16 6.09
C ASP A 93 11.00 -17.70 6.36
N GLN A 94 10.75 -17.03 7.49
CA GLN A 94 9.44 -16.47 7.81
C GLN A 94 9.12 -15.29 6.91
N GLN A 95 10.11 -14.42 6.66
CA GLN A 95 9.95 -13.27 5.77
C GLN A 95 9.63 -13.71 4.33
N ALA A 96 10.33 -14.73 3.81
CA ALA A 96 10.10 -15.31 2.49
C ALA A 96 8.69 -15.92 2.35
N LYS A 97 8.16 -16.55 3.41
CA LYS A 97 6.79 -17.09 3.46
C LYS A 97 5.72 -16.01 3.63
N LEU A 98 6.01 -14.93 4.36
CA LEU A 98 5.06 -13.84 4.63
C LEU A 98 4.91 -12.88 3.46
N LYS A 99 5.98 -12.61 2.69
CA LYS A 99 5.92 -11.72 1.53
C LYS A 99 4.76 -12.03 0.56
N PRO A 100 4.58 -13.26 0.02
CA PRO A 100 3.48 -13.56 -0.89
C PRO A 100 2.09 -13.41 -0.25
N ILE A 101 1.95 -13.68 1.06
CA ILE A 101 0.67 -13.47 1.79
C ILE A 101 0.32 -11.97 1.82
N LEU A 102 1.30 -11.10 2.09
CA LEU A 102 1.12 -9.66 2.10
C LEU A 102 0.88 -9.10 0.68
N GLU A 103 1.51 -9.66 -0.36
CA GLU A 103 1.25 -9.30 -1.75
C GLU A 103 -0.17 -9.65 -2.19
N ASP A 104 -0.66 -10.85 -1.86
CA ASP A 104 -2.04 -11.26 -2.14
C ASP A 104 -3.04 -10.39 -1.37
N GLN A 105 -2.82 -10.18 -0.07
CA GLN A 105 -3.63 -9.26 0.73
C GLN A 105 -3.69 -7.86 0.11
N ARG A 106 -2.55 -7.32 -0.36
CA ARG A 106 -2.50 -6.01 -1.03
C ARG A 106 -3.35 -5.99 -2.30
N LYS A 107 -3.21 -7.00 -3.17
CA LYS A 107 -3.99 -7.14 -4.42
C LYS A 107 -5.49 -7.21 -4.14
N GLN A 108 -5.91 -8.03 -3.17
CA GLN A 108 -7.32 -8.17 -2.80
C GLN A 108 -7.89 -6.90 -2.15
N MET A 109 -7.10 -6.20 -1.31
CA MET A 109 -7.49 -4.88 -0.76
C MET A 109 -7.71 -3.84 -1.86
N ASP A 110 -6.83 -3.79 -2.87
CA ASP A 110 -6.97 -2.86 -3.99
C ASP A 110 -8.17 -3.23 -4.87
N ALA A 111 -8.41 -4.53 -5.14
CA ALA A 111 -9.60 -5.00 -5.84
C ALA A 111 -10.90 -4.55 -5.14
N ILE A 112 -11.07 -4.88 -3.85
CA ILE A 112 -12.23 -4.49 -3.03
C ILE A 112 -12.41 -2.96 -2.97
N ARG A 113 -11.31 -2.20 -2.98
CA ARG A 113 -11.35 -0.73 -2.99
C ARG A 113 -11.75 -0.16 -4.36
N SER A 114 -11.32 -0.78 -5.45
CA SER A 114 -11.62 -0.37 -6.83
C SER A 114 -13.03 -0.77 -7.29
N ASP A 115 -13.60 -1.82 -6.70
CA ASP A 115 -14.93 -2.33 -7.04
C ASP A 115 -16.02 -1.30 -6.68
N SER A 116 -16.51 -0.62 -7.70
CA SER A 116 -17.57 0.39 -7.60
C SER A 116 -18.99 -0.20 -7.46
N SER A 117 -19.16 -1.52 -7.59
CA SER A 117 -20.46 -2.18 -7.43
C SER A 117 -20.85 -2.41 -5.96
N LEU A 118 -19.87 -2.42 -5.06
CA LEU A 118 -20.08 -2.70 -3.64
C LEU A 118 -20.62 -1.48 -2.87
N SER A 119 -21.61 -1.72 -2.00
CA SER A 119 -21.99 -0.74 -0.99
C SER A 119 -20.84 -0.50 -0.01
N ARG A 120 -20.88 0.61 0.75
CA ARG A 120 -19.87 0.85 1.80
C ARG A 120 -19.86 -0.26 2.87
N GLN A 121 -21.02 -0.83 3.18
CA GLN A 121 -21.16 -1.89 4.18
C GLN A 121 -20.51 -3.20 3.69
N ASP A 122 -20.80 -3.60 2.45
CA ASP A 122 -20.22 -4.83 1.85
C ASP A 122 -18.72 -4.68 1.66
N ARG A 123 -18.26 -3.49 1.23
CA ARG A 123 -16.83 -3.19 1.13
C ARG A 123 -16.14 -3.28 2.48
N PHE A 124 -16.77 -2.83 3.57
CA PHE A 124 -16.24 -2.98 4.92
C PHE A 124 -16.19 -4.45 5.35
N GLY A 125 -17.28 -5.20 5.16
CA GLY A 125 -17.36 -6.63 5.48
C GLY A 125 -16.27 -7.45 4.79
N LYS A 126 -16.16 -7.35 3.46
CA LYS A 126 -15.09 -8.02 2.68
C LYS A 126 -13.68 -7.62 3.13
N MET A 127 -13.49 -6.35 3.49
CA MET A 127 -12.20 -5.85 4.01
C MET A 127 -11.88 -6.39 5.41
N GLN A 128 -12.90 -6.71 6.22
CA GLN A 128 -12.72 -7.36 7.52
C GLN A 128 -12.41 -8.86 7.37
N GLU A 129 -13.16 -9.56 6.52
CA GLU A 129 -12.92 -10.98 6.19
C GLU A 129 -11.51 -11.19 5.62
N LEU A 130 -11.09 -10.32 4.68
CA LEU A 130 -9.73 -10.34 4.13
C LEU A 130 -8.66 -10.20 5.22
N ARG A 131 -8.82 -9.25 6.16
CA ARG A 131 -7.88 -9.10 7.28
C ARG A 131 -7.82 -10.36 8.15
N GLN A 132 -8.97 -10.95 8.48
CA GLN A 132 -9.04 -12.16 9.29
C GLN A 132 -8.35 -13.34 8.59
N SER A 133 -8.63 -13.55 7.30
CA SER A 133 -8.02 -14.62 6.49
C SER A 133 -6.49 -14.48 6.41
N SER A 134 -6.01 -13.27 6.08
CA SER A 134 -4.56 -13.00 6.06
C SER A 134 -3.93 -13.13 7.44
N ASP A 135 -4.61 -12.73 8.52
CA ASP A 135 -4.09 -12.90 9.89
C ASP A 135 -3.95 -14.37 10.26
N THR A 136 -4.89 -15.24 9.88
CA THR A 136 -4.76 -16.70 10.02
C THR A 136 -3.56 -17.24 9.22
N GLN A 137 -3.39 -16.81 7.96
CA GLN A 137 -2.25 -17.21 7.14
C GLN A 137 -0.92 -16.76 7.75
N ILE A 138 -0.83 -15.49 8.18
CA ILE A 138 0.35 -14.93 8.86
C ILE A 138 0.69 -15.77 10.09
N LYS A 139 -0.26 -16.01 11.00
CA LYS A 139 -0.04 -16.81 12.22
C LYS A 139 0.52 -18.21 11.95
N SER A 140 0.10 -18.87 10.87
CA SER A 140 0.60 -20.21 10.51
C SER A 140 2.10 -20.27 10.17
N VAL A 141 2.73 -19.11 9.94
CA VAL A 141 4.18 -18.97 9.70
C VAL A 141 4.95 -18.59 10.98
N LEU A 142 4.24 -18.12 12.02
CA LEU A 142 4.80 -17.61 13.26
C LEU A 142 4.89 -18.70 14.34
N ASN A 143 5.90 -18.60 15.21
CA ASN A 143 5.95 -19.41 16.44
C ASN A 143 5.00 -18.87 17.52
N ASP A 144 4.77 -19.63 18.59
CA ASP A 144 3.80 -19.29 19.66
C ASP A 144 4.04 -17.92 20.33
N GLU A 145 5.30 -17.50 20.49
CA GLU A 145 5.65 -16.21 21.09
C GLU A 145 5.33 -15.05 20.12
N GLN A 146 5.71 -15.22 18.85
CA GLN A 146 5.41 -14.28 17.78
C GLN A 146 3.90 -14.15 17.54
N GLN A 147 3.14 -15.25 17.61
CA GLN A 147 1.68 -15.22 17.51
C GLN A 147 1.05 -14.38 18.63
N LYS A 148 1.48 -14.57 19.89
CA LYS A 148 0.99 -13.76 21.03
C LYS A 148 1.28 -12.27 20.86
N ASN A 149 2.48 -11.92 20.38
CA ASN A 149 2.86 -10.53 20.13
C ASN A 149 2.06 -9.94 18.95
N PHE A 150 1.85 -10.71 17.87
CA PHE A 150 1.01 -10.32 16.75
C PHE A 150 -0.46 -10.08 17.16
N ASP A 151 -1.03 -10.96 18.01
CA ASP A 151 -2.37 -10.79 18.57
C ASP A 151 -2.49 -9.51 19.39
N LYS A 152 -1.52 -9.24 20.27
CA LYS A 152 -1.46 -7.98 21.02
C LYS A 152 -1.39 -6.76 20.10
N MET A 153 -0.60 -6.82 19.02
CA MET A 153 -0.55 -5.74 18.02
C MET A 153 -1.89 -5.51 17.32
N ARG A 154 -2.65 -6.58 17.04
CA ARG A 154 -3.99 -6.51 16.45
C ARG A 154 -5.02 -5.97 17.44
N GLU A 155 -4.99 -6.41 18.69
CA GLU A 155 -5.82 -5.89 19.77
C GLU A 155 -5.57 -4.39 20.00
N ASP A 156 -4.31 -3.97 20.13
CA ASP A 156 -3.93 -2.57 20.25
C ASP A 156 -4.43 -1.72 19.06
N GLN A 157 -4.40 -2.27 17.84
CA GLN A 157 -4.93 -1.61 16.65
C GLN A 157 -6.46 -1.47 16.70
N ALA A 158 -7.17 -2.52 17.11
CA ALA A 158 -8.62 -2.49 17.28
C ALA A 158 -9.05 -1.54 18.42
N ASN A 159 -8.32 -1.52 19.53
CA ASN A 159 -8.61 -0.66 20.68
C ASN A 159 -8.35 0.82 20.35
N ARG A 160 -7.25 1.14 19.63
CA ARG A 160 -7.07 2.48 19.04
C ARG A 160 -8.25 2.82 18.13
N MET A 161 -8.63 1.95 17.20
CA MET A 161 -9.76 2.22 16.31
C MET A 161 -11.07 2.49 17.08
N LYS A 162 -11.38 1.73 18.14
CA LYS A 162 -12.55 1.99 19.01
C LYS A 162 -12.46 3.36 19.71
N GLN A 163 -11.31 3.69 20.31
CA GLN A 163 -11.09 4.99 20.98
C GLN A 163 -11.27 6.17 20.02
N TRP A 164 -10.89 6.01 18.76
CA TRP A 164 -11.09 7.00 17.70
C TRP A 164 -12.56 7.19 17.32
N HIS A 165 -13.37 6.12 17.27
CA HIS A 165 -14.80 6.25 17.03
C HIS A 165 -15.54 6.87 18.24
N ASN A 166 -15.05 6.64 19.46
CA ASN A 166 -15.71 7.09 20.70
C ASN A 166 -15.42 8.55 21.09
N GLN A 167 -14.33 9.15 20.61
CA GLN A 167 -13.92 10.52 20.99
C GLN A 167 -14.45 11.63 20.06
N GLY A 168 -15.27 11.28 19.06
CA GLY A 168 -15.63 12.18 17.97
C GLY A 168 -14.49 12.34 16.96
N GLY A 169 -14.83 12.53 15.68
CA GLY A 169 -13.85 12.60 14.60
C GLY A 169 -12.97 13.86 14.61
N ASP A 170 -13.21 14.77 15.54
CA ASP A 170 -12.80 16.18 15.48
C ASP A 170 -11.42 16.46 16.10
N ASN A 171 -10.85 15.53 16.88
CA ASN A 171 -9.50 15.65 17.47
C ASN A 171 -8.50 14.63 16.91
N ALA A 172 -8.44 14.54 15.58
CA ALA A 172 -7.53 13.67 14.86
C ALA A 172 -6.11 14.24 14.75
N PRO A 173 -5.03 13.56 15.22
CA PRO A 173 -3.73 13.72 14.56
C PRO A 173 -3.89 13.32 13.08
N PRO A 174 -3.41 14.12 12.12
CA PRO A 174 -3.98 14.18 10.79
C PRO A 174 -3.91 12.84 10.04
N ALA A 175 -5.09 12.28 9.75
CA ALA A 175 -5.29 11.05 8.99
C ALA A 175 -6.33 11.21 7.87
N ALA A 176 -6.20 12.29 7.09
CA ALA A 176 -6.92 12.53 5.83
C ALA A 176 -8.43 12.26 5.90
N ALA A 177 -9.17 13.21 6.48
CA ALA A 177 -10.63 13.19 6.46
C ALA A 177 -11.15 13.15 5.00
N PRO A 178 -12.23 12.41 4.71
CA PRO A 178 -12.93 12.53 3.44
C PRO A 178 -13.81 13.78 3.47
N ASP A 179 -13.43 14.81 2.72
CA ASP A 179 -14.25 16.02 2.55
C ASP A 179 -15.68 15.66 2.14
N SER A 180 -16.62 16.03 3.00
CA SER A 180 -18.06 15.93 2.76
C SER A 180 -18.61 17.35 2.70
N GLN A 181 -18.59 17.95 1.51
CA GLN A 181 -19.24 19.24 1.29
C GLN A 181 -20.76 19.07 1.34
N PRO A 182 -21.51 19.84 2.15
CA PRO A 182 -22.89 20.15 1.83
C PRO A 182 -22.95 21.05 0.57
N GLN A 183 -24.07 20.97 -0.15
CA GLN A 183 -24.38 21.79 -1.33
C GLN A 183 -24.67 23.25 -0.95
#